data_AF-A0A0G0IM89-F1
#
_entry.id   AF-A0A0G0IM89-F1
#
_cell.length_a   1.000
_cell.length_b   1.000
_cell.length_c   1.000
_cell.angle_alpha   90.00
_cell.angle_beta   90.00
_cell.angle_gamma   90.00
#
_symmetry.space_group_name_H-M   'P 1'
#
loop_
_entity.id
_entity.type
_entity.pdbx_description
1 polymer ?
#
loop_
_entity_poly.entity_id
_entity_poly.type
_entity_poly.pdbx_seq_one_letter_code
_entity_poly.pdbx_strand_id
1 'polypeptide(L)'
;MPKETEETIKLSLKLMKEIDPPFITLARYTPFPGTPMYNEVVRAKLLDEKNTEWEWAANSHSADTAFVQNMNPEKFLELFHETTQWVDAHNVRKSRTKSDARLKT
;
A
#
# COMPACT_ATOMS: atom_id res chain seq x y z
N MET A 1 2.70 4.91 5.13
CA MET A 1 3.78 5.87 5.51
C MET A 1 4.21 5.63 6.96
N PRO A 2 5.33 6.17 7.48
CA PRO A 2 5.75 5.92 8.87
C PRO A 2 4.68 6.31 9.90
N LYS A 3 3.94 7.38 9.64
CA LYS A 3 2.91 7.92 10.54
C LYS A 3 1.49 7.46 10.21
N GLU A 4 1.34 6.46 9.33
CA GLU A 4 0.03 5.91 8.97
C GLU A 4 -0.73 5.42 10.20
N THR A 5 -2.05 5.61 10.20
CA THR A 5 -2.94 5.07 11.22
C THR A 5 -4.06 4.25 10.57
N GLU A 6 -4.81 3.52 11.38
CA GLU A 6 -5.97 2.77 10.87
C GLU A 6 -7.02 3.71 10.25
N GLU A 7 -7.21 4.89 10.83
CA GLU A 7 -8.13 5.92 10.35
C GLU A 7 -7.72 6.45 8.97
N THR A 8 -6.42 6.69 8.74
CA THR A 8 -5.96 7.22 7.45
C THR A 8 -6.09 6.18 6.33
N ILE A 9 -5.87 4.90 6.64
CA ILE A 9 -6.11 3.79 5.70
C ILE A 9 -7.61 3.69 5.37
N LYS A 10 -8.48 3.71 6.39
CA LYS A 10 -9.95 3.67 6.18
C LYS A 10 -10.46 4.87 5.39
N LEU A 11 -9.91 6.07 5.64
CA LEU A 11 -10.26 7.27 4.88
C LEU A 11 -9.86 7.14 3.41
N SER A 12 -8.67 6.61 3.14
CA SER A 12 -8.20 6.34 1.77
C SER A 12 -9.12 5.33 1.06
N LEU A 13 -9.50 4.23 1.74
CA LEU A 13 -10.45 3.27 1.21
C LEU A 13 -11.83 3.88 0.92
N LYS A 14 -12.32 4.74 1.82
CA LYS A 14 -13.57 5.48 1.61
C LYS A 14 -13.48 6.38 0.38
N LEU A 15 -12.40 7.16 0.24
CA LEU A 15 -12.19 8.03 -0.91
C LEU A 15 -12.12 7.24 -2.24
N MET A 16 -11.43 6.10 -2.25
CA MET A 16 -11.38 5.23 -3.43
C MET A 16 -12.77 4.70 -3.83
N LYS A 17 -13.62 4.37 -2.86
CA LYS A 17 -15.01 3.96 -3.09
C LYS A 17 -15.88 5.10 -3.63
N GLU A 18 -15.67 6.32 -3.13
CA GLU A 18 -16.43 7.51 -3.54
C GLU A 18 -16.06 7.98 -4.95
N ILE A 19 -14.76 7.99 -5.30
CA ILE A 19 -14.30 8.37 -6.64
C ILE A 19 -14.65 7.28 -7.67
N ASP A 20 -14.65 6.00 -7.25
CA ASP A 20 -14.90 4.82 -8.09
C ASP A 20 -14.14 4.85 -9.45
N PRO A 21 -12.81 5.04 -9.42
CA PRO A 21 -12.02 5.27 -10.63
C PRO A 21 -12.04 4.06 -11.57
N PRO A 22 -11.62 4.20 -12.84
CA PRO A 22 -11.61 3.08 -13.78
C PRO A 22 -10.55 2.01 -13.48
N PHE A 23 -9.55 2.36 -12.66
CA PHE A 23 -8.47 1.48 -12.22
C PHE A 23 -7.79 2.10 -11.00
N ILE A 24 -7.30 1.25 -10.08
CA ILE A 24 -6.60 1.65 -8.86
C ILE A 24 -5.28 0.90 -8.77
N THR A 25 -4.21 1.61 -8.40
CA THR A 25 -2.94 1.00 -7.97
C THR A 25 -2.69 1.33 -6.52
N LEU A 26 -2.28 0.33 -5.73
CA LEU A 26 -1.77 0.55 -4.38
C LEU A 26 -0.27 0.29 -4.36
N ALA A 27 0.43 1.07 -3.55
CA ALA A 27 1.85 0.88 -3.31
C ALA A 27 2.13 1.06 -1.82
N ARG A 28 3.02 0.21 -1.30
CA ARG A 28 3.66 0.47 -0.02
C ARG A 28 4.87 1.35 -0.24
N TYR A 29 5.15 2.18 0.74
CA TYR A 29 6.32 3.03 0.69
C TYR A 29 7.57 2.21 1.02
N THR A 30 8.66 2.55 0.36
CA THR A 30 9.97 1.95 0.58
C THR A 30 10.94 3.05 1.00
N PRO A 31 11.49 3.00 2.23
CA PRO A 31 12.39 4.04 2.72
C PRO A 31 13.80 3.87 2.15
N PHE A 32 14.05 4.31 0.92
CA PHE A 32 15.36 4.16 0.29
C PHE A 32 16.48 4.96 0.98
N PRO A 33 17.71 4.42 1.11
CA PRO A 33 18.85 5.12 1.70
C PRO A 33 19.09 6.50 1.08
N GLY A 34 19.44 7.48 1.92
CA GLY A 34 19.65 8.87 1.51
C GLY A 34 18.37 9.72 1.42
N THR A 35 17.18 9.14 1.61
CA THR A 35 15.93 9.91 1.68
C THR A 35 15.64 10.40 3.11
N PRO A 36 14.90 11.52 3.28
CA PRO A 36 14.43 11.94 4.61
C PRO A 36 13.61 10.86 5.32
N MET A 37 12.87 10.06 4.55
CA MET A 37 12.03 8.97 5.07
C MET A 37 12.87 7.83 5.64
N TYR A 38 13.98 7.48 4.96
CA TYR A 38 14.95 6.52 5.49
C TYR A 38 15.49 6.96 6.85
N ASN A 39 15.93 8.22 6.94
CA ASN A 39 16.43 8.79 8.19
C ASN A 39 15.35 8.78 9.28
N GLU A 40 14.07 8.91 8.93
CA GLU A 40 12.96 8.82 9.87
C GLU A 40 12.75 7.40 10.40
N VAL A 41 12.70 6.39 9.52
CA VAL A 41 12.48 4.99 9.95
C VAL A 41 13.67 4.43 10.72
N VAL A 42 14.90 4.84 10.38
CA VAL A 42 16.12 4.48 11.12
C VAL A 42 16.10 5.10 12.52
N ARG A 43 15.83 6.41 12.65
CA ARG A 43 15.73 7.08 13.95
C ARG A 43 14.63 6.48 14.83
N ALA A 44 13.52 6.08 14.22
CA ALA A 44 12.42 5.41 14.89
C ALA A 44 12.68 3.92 15.18
N LYS A 45 13.84 3.37 14.81
CA LYS A 45 14.22 1.95 14.95
C LYS A 45 13.23 0.99 14.29
N LEU A 46 12.60 1.43 13.20
CA LEU A 46 11.69 0.61 12.39
C LEU A 46 12.42 -0.17 11.29
N LEU A 47 13.68 0.19 11.03
CA LEU A 47 14.53 -0.43 10.01
C LEU A 47 15.91 -0.69 10.62
N ASP A 48 16.44 -1.90 10.43
CA ASP A 48 17.81 -2.25 10.80
C ASP A 48 18.73 -2.05 9.59
N GLU A 49 19.50 -0.97 9.60
CA GLU A 49 20.35 -0.58 8.46
C GLU A 49 21.35 -1.66 8.05
N LYS A 50 21.80 -2.50 9.00
CA LYS A 50 22.87 -3.47 8.76
C LYS A 50 22.36 -4.79 8.21
N ASN A 51 21.12 -5.13 8.54
CA ASN A 51 20.52 -6.43 8.22
C ASN A 51 19.32 -6.31 7.25
N THR A 52 19.02 -5.11 6.75
CA THR A 52 17.97 -4.92 5.75
C THR A 52 18.48 -5.31 4.37
N GLU A 53 17.91 -6.39 3.83
CA GLU A 53 18.12 -6.81 2.45
C GLU A 53 17.38 -5.89 1.48
N TRP A 54 18.05 -5.07 0.66
CA TRP A 54 17.33 -4.10 -0.18
C TRP A 54 16.65 -4.71 -1.42
N GLU A 55 16.85 -6.00 -1.69
CA GLU A 55 16.24 -6.67 -2.84
C GLU A 55 14.71 -6.75 -2.75
N TRP A 56 14.14 -6.88 -1.53
CA TRP A 56 12.67 -6.85 -1.35
C TRP A 56 12.07 -5.47 -1.65
N ALA A 57 12.90 -4.42 -1.57
CA ALA A 57 12.53 -3.02 -1.74
C ALA A 57 12.22 -2.67 -3.21
N ALA A 58 12.69 -3.50 -4.16
CA ALA A 58 12.50 -3.32 -5.59
C ALA A 58 11.06 -3.62 -6.06
N ASN A 59 10.30 -4.40 -5.29
CA ASN A 59 8.91 -4.72 -5.59
C ASN A 59 8.02 -4.21 -4.44
N SER A 60 7.23 -3.15 -4.70
CA SER A 60 6.33 -2.49 -3.72
C SER A 60 5.26 -3.41 -3.10
N HIS A 61 5.20 -4.67 -3.54
CA HIS A 61 4.24 -5.69 -3.13
C HIS A 61 4.84 -6.79 -2.24
N SER A 62 6.16 -6.96 -2.12
CA SER A 62 6.77 -8.16 -1.50
C SER A 62 7.39 -8.00 -0.11
N ALA A 63 7.33 -6.83 0.52
CA ALA A 63 7.90 -6.69 1.86
C ALA A 63 6.94 -7.27 2.90
N ASP A 64 7.27 -8.32 3.65
CA ASP A 64 6.53 -8.64 4.89
C ASP A 64 6.84 -7.64 6.02
N THR A 65 7.40 -6.50 5.66
CA THR A 65 7.89 -5.46 6.56
C THR A 65 6.98 -4.25 6.50
N ALA A 66 6.48 -3.83 7.66
CA ALA A 66 5.74 -2.60 7.82
C ALA A 66 6.54 -1.62 8.66
N PHE A 67 6.92 -0.51 8.02
CA PHE A 67 7.62 0.59 8.68
C PHE A 67 6.56 1.57 9.22
N VAL A 68 5.92 1.26 10.34
CA VAL A 68 4.87 2.11 10.93
C VAL A 68 5.17 2.42 12.39
N GLN A 69 4.92 3.66 12.80
CA GLN A 69 5.18 4.17 14.16
C GLN A 69 3.91 4.17 15.02
N ASN A 70 2.75 4.44 14.40
CA ASN A 70 1.51 4.75 15.11
C ASN A 70 0.53 3.58 15.17
N MET A 71 0.95 2.38 14.76
CA MET A 71 0.11 1.19 14.82
C MET A 71 0.97 -0.08 14.86
N ASN A 72 0.35 -1.20 15.26
CA ASN A 72 1.00 -2.50 15.20
C ASN A 72 1.34 -2.84 13.73
N PRO A 73 2.59 -3.21 13.40
CA PRO A 73 3.01 -3.66 12.07
C PRO A 73 2.13 -4.77 11.48
N GLU A 74 1.76 -5.78 12.27
CA GLU A 74 0.89 -6.88 11.84
C GLU A 74 -0.51 -6.35 11.48
N LYS A 75 -1.04 -5.43 12.29
CA LYS A 75 -2.33 -4.79 12.01
C LYS A 75 -2.29 -3.97 10.72
N PHE A 76 -1.18 -3.26 10.48
CA PHE A 76 -0.97 -2.55 9.22
C PHE A 76 -0.97 -3.52 8.03
N LEU A 77 -0.27 -4.64 8.13
CA LEU A 77 -0.19 -5.64 7.06
C LEU A 77 -1.57 -6.26 6.78
N GLU A 78 -2.35 -6.57 7.81
CA GLU A 78 -3.73 -7.05 7.70
C GLU A 78 -4.60 -6.03 6.94
N LEU A 79 -4.64 -4.78 7.40
CA LEU A 79 -5.42 -3.72 6.77
C LEU A 79 -4.99 -3.45 5.32
N PHE A 80 -3.69 -3.49 5.06
CA PHE A 80 -3.15 -3.31 3.72
C PHE A 80 -3.56 -4.47 2.80
N HIS A 81 -3.54 -5.71 3.30
CA HIS A 81 -3.99 -6.89 2.58
C HIS A 81 -5.48 -6.80 2.23
N GLU A 82 -6.34 -6.49 3.21
CA GLU A 82 -7.78 -6.28 2.99
C GLU A 82 -8.06 -5.19 1.93
N THR A 83 -7.32 -4.08 2.02
CA THR A 83 -7.45 -2.96 1.09
C THR A 83 -7.02 -3.38 -0.32
N THR A 84 -5.97 -4.20 -0.44
CA THR A 84 -5.48 -4.73 -1.73
C THR A 84 -6.50 -5.68 -2.35
N GLN A 85 -7.08 -6.60 -1.56
CA GLN A 85 -8.14 -7.49 -2.04
C GLN A 85 -9.35 -6.72 -2.58
N TRP A 86 -9.75 -5.64 -1.90
CA TRP A 86 -10.84 -4.80 -2.38
C TRP A 86 -10.48 -4.10 -3.70
N VAL A 87 -9.25 -3.58 -3.83
CA VAL A 87 -8.75 -2.96 -5.07
C VAL A 87 -8.71 -3.94 -6.23
N ASP A 88 -8.25 -5.16 -6.01
CA ASP A 88 -8.22 -6.20 -7.03
C ASP A 88 -9.63 -6.54 -7.53
N ALA A 89 -10.58 -6.74 -6.60
CA ALA A 89 -11.98 -6.97 -6.93
C ALA A 89 -12.59 -5.79 -7.71
N HIS A 90 -12.29 -4.56 -7.31
CA HIS A 90 -12.72 -3.34 -8.00
C HIS A 90 -12.17 -3.30 -9.44
N ASN A 91 -10.88 -3.54 -9.63
CA ASN A 91 -10.21 -3.52 -10.92
C ASN A 91 -10.76 -4.60 -11.86
N VAL A 92 -10.98 -5.82 -11.35
CA VAL A 92 -11.63 -6.92 -12.11
C VAL A 92 -13.03 -6.51 -12.57
N ARG A 93 -13.84 -5.92 -11.68
CA ARG A 93 -15.19 -5.44 -12.01
C ARG A 93 -15.16 -4.35 -13.09
N LYS A 94 -14.26 -3.37 -12.98
CA LYS A 94 -14.11 -2.30 -13.98
C LYS A 94 -13.62 -2.82 -15.33
N SER A 95 -12.71 -3.80 -15.32
CA SER A 95 -12.21 -4.46 -16.54
C SER A 95 -13.32 -5.18 -17.31
N ARG A 96 -14.17 -5.95 -16.62
CA ARG A 96 -15.34 -6.64 -17.21
C ARG A 96 -16.35 -5.65 -17.81
N THR A 97 -16.65 -4.57 -17.08
CA THR A 97 -17.55 -3.52 -17.59
C THR A 97 -17.01 -2.91 -18.89
N LYS A 98 -15.70 -2.70 -18.98
CA LYS A 98 -15.05 -2.21 -20.20
C LYS A 98 -15.04 -3.24 -21.34
N SER A 99 -14.95 -4.55 -21.08
CA SER A 99 -15.05 -5.56 -22.14
C SER A 99 -16.46 -5.63 -22.70
N ASP A 100 -17.48 -5.60 -21.84
CA ASP A 100 -18.89 -5.71 -22.25
C ASP A 100 -19.33 -4.49 -23.07
N ALA A 101 -18.86 -3.29 -22.70
CA ALA A 101 -19.12 -2.07 -23.47
C ALA A 101 -18.50 -2.12 -24.87
N ARG A 102 -17.30 -2.72 -25.02
CA ARG A 102 -16.60 -2.85 -26.31
C ARG A 102 -17.21 -3.91 -27.23
N LEU A 103 -17.93 -4.89 -26.69
CA LEU A 103 -18.62 -5.92 -27.48
C LEU A 103 -20.00 -5.46 -28.01
N LYS A 104 -20.50 -4.32 -27.54
CA LYS A 104 -21.80 -3.74 -27.94
C LYS A 104 -21.68 -2.62 -28.98
N THR A 105 -20.47 -2.26 -29.39
CA THR A 105 -20.14 -1.28 -30.44
C THR A 105 -19.60 -1.99 -31.67
#